data_AF-A0A2G8RYZ2-F1
#
_entry.id   AF-A0A2G8RYZ2-F1
#
_cell.length_a   1.000
_cell.length_b   1.000
_cell.length_c   1.000
_cell.angle_alpha   90.00
_cell.angle_beta   90.00
_cell.angle_gamma   90.00
#
_symmetry.space_group_name_H-M   'P 1'
#
loop_
_entity.id
_entity.type
_entity.pdbx_description
1 polymer ?
#
loop_
_entity_poly.entity_id
_entity_poly.type
_entity_poly.pdbx_seq_one_letter_code
_entity_poly.pdbx_strand_id
1 'polypeptide(L)'
;MSDVVVPPEVTAEVTQTPLQPRPRRQPNPLQVRATPTSIAPTHPPSSLSSAEKAVDERLAQTPELYLLAIAQFATSADTELMRSFSLVLLRRLLFRPSTTQRVALYDHLASQAIETLHRILLHSLLHEPAPVVRRKTVDTVTDLSNNASKRGYPWNALRSQVFAMADSADVLTREAAFRVFAGCPNLRTRARSWARAGERARGRGDQVSAGELGR
;
A
#
# COMPACT_ATOMS: atom_id res chain seq x y z
N MET A 1 -61.03 1.74 9.20
CA MET A 1 -61.41 2.15 7.83
C MET A 1 -60.13 2.13 7.02
N SER A 2 -59.72 0.93 6.59
CA SER A 2 -59.93 0.39 5.21
C SER A 2 -58.72 0.79 4.35
N ASP A 3 -58.02 -0.08 3.63
CA ASP A 3 -58.21 -1.48 3.31
C ASP A 3 -56.86 -2.08 2.87
N VAL A 4 -56.80 -3.39 2.95
CA VAL A 4 -55.78 -4.32 2.45
C VAL A 4 -55.64 -4.22 0.92
N VAL A 5 -54.47 -4.55 0.35
CA VAL A 5 -54.32 -5.47 -0.80
C VAL A 5 -52.83 -5.70 -1.16
N VAL A 6 -52.53 -6.99 -1.27
CA VAL A 6 -51.29 -7.73 -1.56
C VAL A 6 -51.04 -7.80 -3.10
N PRO A 7 -49.82 -8.07 -3.61
CA PRO A 7 -49.45 -7.90 -5.02
C PRO A 7 -49.70 -9.16 -5.87
N PRO A 8 -49.50 -9.08 -7.20
CA PRO A 8 -49.18 -10.26 -8.00
C PRO A 8 -47.83 -10.13 -8.75
N GLU A 9 -46.94 -11.07 -8.44
CA GLU A 9 -46.33 -12.03 -9.37
C GLU A 9 -46.25 -11.60 -10.85
N VAL A 10 -45.03 -11.39 -11.36
CA VAL A 10 -44.75 -11.41 -12.80
C VAL A 10 -44.04 -12.72 -13.13
N THR A 11 -44.83 -13.58 -13.77
CA THR A 11 -44.51 -14.86 -14.38
C THR A 11 -43.41 -14.76 -15.42
N ALA A 12 -42.61 -15.82 -15.49
CA ALA A 12 -41.61 -16.08 -16.52
C ALA A 12 -42.20 -16.12 -17.93
N GLU A 13 -41.48 -15.60 -18.93
CA GLU A 13 -41.60 -16.09 -20.29
C GLU A 13 -40.22 -16.15 -20.98
N VAL A 14 -39.83 -17.40 -21.25
CA VAL A 14 -38.75 -17.80 -22.14
C VAL A 14 -39.22 -17.54 -23.57
N THR A 15 -38.47 -16.78 -24.36
CA THR A 15 -38.68 -16.73 -25.82
C THR A 15 -37.36 -16.99 -26.54
N GLN A 16 -37.34 -18.14 -27.20
CA GLN A 16 -36.29 -18.65 -28.08
C GLN A 16 -36.10 -17.75 -29.30
N THR A 17 -34.84 -17.44 -29.62
CA THR A 17 -34.46 -16.80 -30.88
C THR A 17 -34.17 -17.86 -31.95
N PRO A 18 -34.71 -17.77 -33.19
CA PRO A 18 -34.53 -18.79 -34.21
C PRO A 18 -33.17 -18.70 -34.93
N LEU A 19 -32.60 -19.88 -35.18
CA LEU A 19 -31.36 -20.13 -35.94
C LEU A 19 -31.55 -19.81 -37.44
N GLN A 20 -30.69 -18.98 -38.01
CA GLN A 20 -30.57 -18.82 -39.46
C GLN A 20 -29.66 -19.91 -40.10
N PRO A 21 -29.99 -20.40 -41.31
CA PRO A 21 -29.23 -21.45 -41.99
C PRO A 21 -28.00 -20.92 -42.75
N ARG A 22 -26.87 -21.62 -42.59
CA ARG A 22 -25.60 -21.41 -43.32
C ARG A 22 -25.68 -21.91 -44.77
N PRO A 23 -25.14 -21.17 -45.76
CA PRO A 23 -24.99 -21.70 -47.12
C PRO A 23 -23.79 -22.65 -47.25
N ARG A 24 -24.04 -23.77 -47.94
CA ARG A 24 -23.06 -24.81 -48.33
C ARG A 24 -22.06 -24.25 -49.36
N ARG A 25 -20.76 -24.47 -49.13
CA ARG A 25 -19.72 -24.40 -50.18
C ARG A 25 -19.08 -25.78 -50.33
N GLN A 26 -19.09 -26.27 -51.56
CA GLN A 26 -18.37 -27.45 -52.04
C GLN A 26 -17.53 -27.00 -53.27
N PRO A 27 -16.59 -27.83 -53.76
CA PRO A 27 -15.15 -27.60 -53.63
C PRO A 27 -14.46 -27.30 -54.97
N ASN A 28 -13.17 -26.92 -54.97
CA ASN A 28 -12.28 -27.25 -56.09
C ASN A 28 -10.79 -27.27 -55.67
N PRO A 29 -9.95 -28.09 -56.34
CA PRO A 29 -8.63 -28.49 -55.84
C PRO A 29 -7.44 -27.80 -56.54
N LEU A 30 -6.32 -27.77 -55.81
CA LEU A 30 -4.92 -27.74 -56.27
C LEU A 30 -4.50 -26.68 -57.32
N GLN A 31 -3.82 -25.62 -56.85
CA GLN A 31 -2.65 -25.10 -57.58
C GLN A 31 -1.50 -24.74 -56.63
N VAL A 32 -0.34 -25.22 -57.04
CA VAL A 32 0.98 -25.14 -56.42
C VAL A 32 1.68 -23.86 -56.91
N ARG A 33 2.20 -23.01 -56.00
CA ARG A 33 3.45 -22.27 -56.26
C ARG A 33 4.10 -21.74 -54.98
N ALA A 34 5.43 -21.84 -54.98
CA ALA A 34 6.36 -21.64 -53.89
C ALA A 34 6.64 -20.16 -53.56
N THR A 35 6.90 -19.90 -52.25
CA THR A 35 7.88 -19.00 -51.57
C THR A 35 8.11 -17.55 -52.07
N PRO A 36 8.74 -16.62 -51.31
CA PRO A 36 9.15 -16.60 -49.88
C PRO A 36 8.70 -15.31 -49.14
N THR A 37 9.10 -15.16 -47.88
CA THR A 37 9.20 -13.88 -47.14
C THR A 37 7.92 -13.34 -46.51
N SER A 38 7.71 -13.67 -45.24
CA SER A 38 7.51 -12.68 -44.16
C SER A 38 7.14 -13.47 -42.90
N ILE A 39 8.16 -14.02 -42.25
CA ILE A 39 8.02 -14.40 -40.84
C ILE A 39 8.10 -13.08 -40.08
N ALA A 40 6.95 -12.43 -39.91
CA ALA A 40 6.81 -11.38 -38.92
C ALA A 40 7.01 -12.02 -37.54
N PRO A 41 8.00 -11.60 -36.74
CA PRO A 41 8.06 -12.01 -35.36
C PRO A 41 6.93 -11.32 -34.60
N THR A 42 5.91 -12.11 -34.27
CA THR A 42 5.45 -12.34 -32.89
C THR A 42 5.57 -11.17 -31.92
N HIS A 43 4.42 -10.63 -31.51
CA HIS A 43 4.16 -9.86 -30.28
C HIS A 43 4.99 -8.58 -30.03
N PRO A 44 4.36 -7.45 -29.62
CA PRO A 44 5.13 -6.28 -29.21
C PRO A 44 5.92 -6.60 -27.92
N PRO A 45 7.26 -6.49 -27.89
CA PRO A 45 8.03 -6.61 -26.66
C PRO A 45 8.10 -5.25 -25.97
N SER A 46 6.99 -4.62 -25.55
CA SER A 46 7.11 -3.15 -25.40
C SER A 46 6.27 -2.37 -24.41
N SER A 47 5.30 -2.90 -23.67
CA SER A 47 4.67 -2.08 -22.63
C SER A 47 5.48 -2.12 -21.32
N LEU A 48 5.70 -3.32 -20.76
CA LEU A 48 6.41 -3.50 -19.49
C LEU A 48 7.91 -3.18 -19.60
N SER A 49 8.59 -3.72 -20.62
CA SER A 49 10.02 -3.44 -20.81
C SER A 49 10.30 -1.96 -21.11
N SER A 50 9.39 -1.27 -21.81
CA SER A 50 9.52 0.17 -22.04
C SER A 50 9.23 0.97 -20.77
N ALA A 51 8.21 0.59 -20.01
CA ALA A 51 7.89 1.22 -18.73
C ALA A 51 9.03 1.06 -17.70
N GLU A 52 9.64 -0.13 -17.59
CA GLU A 52 10.79 -0.36 -16.71
C GLU A 52 12.00 0.50 -17.11
N LYS A 53 12.30 0.59 -18.41
CA LYS A 53 13.36 1.48 -18.92
C LYS A 53 13.08 2.94 -18.56
N ALA A 54 11.85 3.40 -18.70
CA ALA A 54 11.46 4.76 -18.34
C ALA A 54 11.61 5.02 -16.83
N VAL A 55 11.28 4.05 -15.97
CA VAL A 55 11.51 4.14 -14.51
C VAL A 55 13.00 4.26 -14.21
N ASP A 56 13.82 3.40 -14.81
CA ASP A 56 15.28 3.40 -14.59
C ASP A 56 15.92 4.71 -15.09
N GLU A 57 15.47 5.25 -16.23
CA GLU A 57 15.93 6.54 -16.74
C GLU A 57 15.59 7.71 -15.80
N ARG A 58 14.37 7.73 -15.25
CA ARG A 58 13.95 8.79 -14.30
C ARG A 58 14.69 8.70 -12.98
N LEU A 59 14.94 7.48 -12.49
CA LEU A 59 15.78 7.25 -11.32
C LEU A 59 17.23 7.69 -11.54
N ALA A 60 17.76 7.60 -12.77
CA ALA A 60 19.11 8.08 -13.08
C ALA A 60 19.22 9.62 -13.08
N GLN A 61 18.16 10.31 -13.49
CA GLN A 61 18.16 11.79 -13.59
C GLN A 61 17.78 12.48 -12.27
N THR A 62 16.66 12.09 -11.66
CA THR A 62 16.06 12.80 -10.51
C THR A 62 15.41 11.82 -9.52
N PRO A 63 16.20 10.97 -8.86
CA PRO A 63 15.68 9.87 -8.04
C PRO A 63 14.80 10.36 -6.88
N GLU A 64 15.18 11.46 -6.22
CA GLU A 64 14.49 12.00 -5.05
C GLU A 64 13.07 12.49 -5.38
N LEU A 65 12.95 13.34 -6.41
CA LEU A 65 11.66 13.87 -6.85
C LEU A 65 10.73 12.75 -7.33
N TYR A 66 11.27 11.76 -8.03
CA TYR A 66 10.49 10.63 -8.51
C TYR A 66 9.94 9.76 -7.36
N LEU A 67 10.75 9.49 -6.33
CA LEU A 67 10.32 8.75 -5.15
C LEU A 67 9.24 9.50 -4.35
N LEU A 68 9.39 10.82 -4.19
CA LEU A 68 8.38 11.65 -3.54
C LEU A 68 7.09 11.70 -4.35
N ALA A 69 7.16 11.76 -5.68
CA ALA A 69 5.99 11.71 -6.55
C ALA A 69 5.23 10.38 -6.42
N ILE A 70 5.93 9.24 -6.38
CA ILE A 70 5.31 7.93 -6.15
C ILE A 70 4.66 7.89 -4.76
N ALA A 71 5.32 8.41 -3.73
CA ALA A 71 4.76 8.45 -2.38
C ALA A 71 3.48 9.30 -2.32
N GLN A 72 3.45 10.45 -2.98
CA GLN A 72 2.24 11.27 -3.07
C GLN A 72 1.13 10.54 -3.82
N PHE A 73 1.45 9.95 -4.97
CA PHE A 73 0.49 9.19 -5.76
C PHE A 73 -0.08 7.98 -5.00
N ALA A 74 0.72 7.37 -4.11
CA ALA A 74 0.25 6.31 -3.22
C ALA A 74 -0.86 6.75 -2.23
N THR A 75 -1.00 8.06 -1.98
CA THR A 75 -2.04 8.61 -1.10
C THR A 75 -3.19 9.26 -1.86
N SER A 76 -2.95 9.78 -3.07
CA SER A 76 -3.92 10.57 -3.82
C SER A 76 -4.59 9.83 -4.98
N ALA A 77 -4.13 8.64 -5.36
CA ALA A 77 -4.69 7.94 -6.52
C ALA A 77 -6.13 7.44 -6.27
N ASP A 78 -6.98 7.58 -7.29
CA ASP A 78 -8.43 7.34 -7.19
C ASP A 78 -8.79 5.89 -6.86
N THR A 79 -7.94 4.94 -7.26
CA THR A 79 -8.20 3.52 -7.09
C THR A 79 -7.28 2.90 -6.05
N GLU A 80 -7.83 1.96 -5.26
CA GLU A 80 -7.05 1.17 -4.29
C GLU A 80 -5.91 0.37 -4.95
N LEU A 81 -6.12 -0.06 -6.20
CA LEU A 81 -5.13 -0.80 -6.98
C LEU A 81 -3.91 0.08 -7.25
N MET A 82 -4.11 1.31 -7.72
CA MET A 82 -3.01 2.25 -7.97
C MET A 82 -2.27 2.59 -6.67
N ARG A 83 -3.00 2.94 -5.60
CA ARG A 83 -2.37 3.23 -4.29
C ARG A 83 -1.55 2.06 -3.76
N SER A 84 -2.10 0.85 -3.81
CA SER A 84 -1.39 -0.39 -3.41
C SER A 84 -0.16 -0.64 -4.27
N PHE A 85 -0.28 -0.50 -5.58
CA PHE A 85 0.82 -0.70 -6.52
C PHE A 85 1.95 0.30 -6.27
N SER A 86 1.61 1.58 -6.06
CA SER A 86 2.58 2.63 -5.76
C SER A 86 3.33 2.39 -4.45
N LEU A 87 2.66 1.91 -3.40
CA LEU A 87 3.33 1.53 -2.15
C LEU A 87 4.30 0.37 -2.34
N VAL A 88 3.91 -0.64 -3.11
CA VAL A 88 4.78 -1.79 -3.42
C VAL A 88 5.97 -1.34 -4.26
N LEU A 89 5.75 -0.50 -5.27
CA LEU A 89 6.81 0.04 -6.11
C LEU A 89 7.78 0.89 -5.30
N LEU A 90 7.26 1.83 -4.49
CA LEU A 90 8.05 2.68 -3.60
C LEU A 90 8.96 1.86 -2.70
N ARG A 91 8.40 0.84 -2.02
CA ARG A 91 9.17 -0.05 -1.14
C ARG A 91 10.28 -0.79 -1.90
N ARG A 92 9.96 -1.30 -3.10
CA ARG A 92 10.94 -1.97 -3.96
C ARG A 92 12.06 -1.02 -4.37
N LEU A 93 11.74 0.21 -4.76
CA LEU A 93 12.74 1.20 -5.21
C LEU A 93 13.62 1.71 -4.06
N LEU A 94 13.04 2.04 -2.91
CA LEU A 94 13.78 2.54 -1.75
C LEU A 94 14.87 1.57 -1.27
N PHE A 95 14.61 0.27 -1.39
CA PHE A 95 15.51 -0.79 -0.94
C PHE A 95 16.15 -1.58 -2.08
N ARG A 96 15.96 -1.16 -3.34
CA ARG A 96 16.65 -1.75 -4.49
C ARG A 96 18.15 -1.43 -4.34
N PRO A 97 19.03 -2.44 -4.28
CA PRO A 97 20.46 -2.19 -4.47
C PRO A 97 20.63 -1.70 -5.91
N SER A 98 21.22 -0.52 -6.09
CA SER A 98 21.53 -0.03 -7.42
C SER A 98 22.63 -0.89 -8.04
N THR A 99 22.54 -1.16 -9.34
CA THR A 99 23.59 -1.91 -10.06
C THR A 99 24.89 -1.11 -10.10
N THR A 100 24.81 0.22 -10.05
CA THR A 100 25.93 1.16 -10.00
C THR A 100 26.33 1.54 -8.57
N GLN A 101 25.40 1.55 -7.62
CA GLN A 101 25.67 1.86 -6.21
C GLN A 101 25.25 0.69 -5.31
N ARG A 102 26.22 0.07 -4.63
CA ARG A 102 26.00 -1.07 -3.71
C ARG A 102 25.14 -0.74 -2.48
N VAL A 103 24.67 0.50 -2.37
CA VAL A 103 23.96 1.05 -1.23
C VAL A 103 22.54 1.42 -1.66
N ALA A 104 21.55 1.21 -0.78
CA ALA A 104 20.14 1.42 -1.12
C ALA A 104 19.87 2.89 -1.45
N LEU A 105 18.90 3.16 -2.34
CA LEU A 105 18.53 4.54 -2.73
C LEU A 105 18.15 5.39 -1.52
N TYR A 106 17.58 4.78 -0.48
CA TYR A 106 17.27 5.48 0.76
C TYR A 106 18.48 6.21 1.39
N ASP A 107 19.68 5.64 1.31
CA ASP A 107 20.89 6.24 1.91
C ASP A 107 21.36 7.51 1.22
N HIS A 108 20.93 7.72 -0.04
CA HIS A 108 21.33 8.86 -0.85
C HIS A 108 20.29 9.98 -0.85
N LEU A 109 19.13 9.76 -0.24
CA LEU A 109 18.08 10.77 -0.13
C LEU A 109 18.54 11.91 0.78
N ALA A 110 18.27 13.15 0.36
CA ALA A 110 18.45 14.28 1.25
C ALA A 110 17.54 14.14 2.49
N SER A 111 18.00 14.66 3.64
CA SER A 111 17.23 14.60 4.89
C SER A 111 15.82 15.18 4.75
N GLN A 112 15.67 16.25 3.96
CA GLN A 112 14.38 16.89 3.70
C GLN A 112 13.40 16.00 2.92
N ALA A 113 13.89 15.21 1.95
CA ALA A 113 13.06 14.23 1.27
C ALA A 113 12.67 13.08 2.17
N ILE A 114 13.57 12.60 3.03
CA ILE A 114 13.26 11.56 4.01
C ILE A 114 12.14 12.04 4.94
N GLU A 115 12.22 13.27 5.47
CA GLU A 115 11.16 13.83 6.30
C GLU A 115 9.83 13.97 5.56
N THR A 116 9.87 14.39 4.29
CA THR A 116 8.66 14.54 3.48
C THR A 116 8.02 13.19 3.19
N LEU A 117 8.83 12.19 2.83
CA LEU A 117 8.41 10.80 2.68
C LEU A 117 7.77 10.27 3.97
N HIS A 118 8.40 10.53 5.12
CA HIS A 118 7.86 10.17 6.42
C HIS A 118 6.49 10.78 6.67
N ARG A 119 6.31 12.09 6.42
CA ARG A 119 5.01 12.77 6.59
C ARG A 119 3.92 12.15 5.72
N ILE A 120 4.21 11.87 4.45
CA ILE A 120 3.26 11.26 3.52
C ILE A 120 2.84 9.86 3.98
N LEU A 121 3.80 9.02 4.37
CA LEU A 121 3.51 7.66 4.81
C LEU A 121 2.73 7.61 6.14
N LEU A 122 3.01 8.55 7.05
CA LEU A 122 2.24 8.69 8.29
C LEU A 122 0.80 9.13 8.03
N HIS A 123 0.61 10.04 7.08
CA HIS A 123 -0.73 10.44 6.63
C HIS A 123 -1.49 9.24 6.04
N SER A 124 -0.87 8.50 5.13
CA SER A 124 -1.42 7.26 4.57
C SER A 124 -1.81 6.26 5.67
N LEU A 125 -0.95 6.07 6.67
CA LEU A 125 -1.18 5.08 7.72
C LEU A 125 -2.42 5.39 8.58
N LEU A 126 -2.73 6.67 8.82
CA LEU A 126 -3.88 7.11 9.61
C LEU A 126 -5.16 7.22 8.79
N HIS A 127 -5.08 7.75 7.57
CA HIS A 127 -6.25 8.18 6.82
C HIS A 127 -6.68 7.21 5.71
N GLU A 128 -5.93 6.15 5.45
CA GLU A 128 -6.24 5.20 4.39
C GLU A 128 -7.53 4.41 4.69
N PRO A 129 -8.62 4.58 3.90
CA PRO A 129 -9.88 3.90 4.15
C PRO A 129 -9.84 2.41 3.81
N ALA A 130 -9.03 2.01 2.81
CA ALA A 130 -9.03 0.64 2.31
C ALA A 130 -8.11 -0.26 3.14
N PRO A 131 -8.61 -1.34 3.78
CA PRO A 131 -7.78 -2.22 4.60
C PRO A 131 -6.63 -2.87 3.83
N VAL A 132 -6.81 -3.14 2.53
CA VAL A 132 -5.79 -3.73 1.67
C VAL A 132 -4.60 -2.77 1.48
N VAL A 133 -4.87 -1.51 1.17
CA VAL A 133 -3.86 -0.46 1.00
C VAL A 133 -3.19 -0.15 2.35
N ARG A 134 -3.97 -0.11 3.45
CA ARG A 134 -3.45 0.11 4.80
C ARG A 134 -2.43 -0.95 5.19
N ARG A 135 -2.66 -2.23 4.87
CA ARG A 135 -1.67 -3.31 5.08
C ARG A 135 -0.38 -3.06 4.30
N LYS A 136 -0.46 -2.61 3.04
CA LYS A 136 0.74 -2.25 2.26
C LYS A 136 1.47 -1.05 2.84
N THR A 137 0.74 -0.08 3.39
CA THR A 137 1.33 1.06 4.09
C THR A 137 2.08 0.59 5.34
N VAL A 138 1.47 -0.29 6.13
CA VAL A 138 2.11 -0.92 7.31
C VAL A 138 3.41 -1.63 6.94
N ASP A 139 3.40 -2.46 5.88
CA ASP A 139 4.60 -3.15 5.40
C ASP A 139 5.71 -2.15 5.04
N THR A 140 5.39 -1.12 4.27
CA THR A 140 6.35 -0.09 3.83
C THR A 140 6.91 0.72 5.00
N VAL A 141 6.05 1.16 5.92
CA VAL A 141 6.45 1.92 7.12
C VAL A 141 7.33 1.08 8.04
N THR A 142 7.00 -0.20 8.19
CA THR A 142 7.76 -1.15 9.01
C THR A 142 9.18 -1.31 8.49
N ASP A 143 9.33 -1.56 7.18
CA ASP A 143 10.64 -1.71 6.56
C ASP A 143 11.47 -0.42 6.67
N LEU A 144 10.82 0.74 6.46
CA LEU A 144 11.48 2.03 6.57
C LEU A 144 11.99 2.32 7.98
N SER A 145 11.15 2.08 8.99
CA SER A 145 11.50 2.24 10.41
C SER A 145 12.66 1.34 10.83
N ASN A 146 12.61 0.08 10.40
CA ASN A 146 13.67 -0.89 10.67
C ASN A 146 14.99 -0.45 10.02
N ASN A 147 14.94 0.06 8.79
CA ASN A 147 16.14 0.48 8.08
C ASN A 147 16.72 1.79 8.62
N ALA A 148 15.88 2.78 8.91
CA ALA A 148 16.29 4.02 9.57
C ALA A 148 16.97 3.74 10.93
N SER A 149 16.43 2.78 11.69
CA SER A 149 17.01 2.37 12.97
C SER A 149 18.34 1.64 12.84
N LYS A 150 18.51 0.78 11.83
CA LYS A 150 19.80 0.13 11.53
C LYS A 150 20.92 1.14 11.25
N ARG A 151 20.56 2.31 10.73
CA ARG A 151 21.48 3.41 10.40
C ARG A 151 21.66 4.43 11.53
N GLY A 152 21.01 4.22 12.68
CA GLY A 152 21.13 5.09 13.85
C GLY A 152 20.15 6.26 13.90
N TYR A 153 19.21 6.36 12.96
CA TYR A 153 18.20 7.43 12.91
C TYR A 153 16.80 6.88 13.23
N PRO A 154 16.41 6.75 14.52
CA PRO A 154 15.11 6.23 14.87
C PRO A 154 13.99 7.20 14.46
N TRP A 155 12.96 6.67 13.81
CA TRP A 155 11.80 7.46 13.38
C TRP A 155 10.84 7.74 14.55
N ASN A 156 11.13 8.80 15.31
CA ASN A 156 10.38 9.15 16.52
C ASN A 156 8.92 9.53 16.26
N ALA A 157 8.61 10.22 15.16
CA ALA A 157 7.24 10.60 14.81
C ALA A 157 6.34 9.36 14.58
N LEU A 158 6.85 8.35 13.88
CA LEU A 158 6.15 7.08 13.71
C LEU A 158 5.85 6.43 15.07
N ARG A 159 6.82 6.43 15.98
CA ARG A 159 6.62 5.87 17.32
C ARG A 159 5.43 6.55 18.00
N SER A 160 5.46 7.87 18.16
CA SER A 160 4.37 8.60 18.84
C SER A 160 3.01 8.32 18.22
N GLN A 161 2.94 8.29 16.88
CA GLN A 161 1.71 8.02 16.15
C GLN A 161 1.18 6.61 16.38
N VAL A 162 2.04 5.58 16.29
CA VAL A 162 1.63 4.18 16.46
C VAL A 162 1.14 3.91 17.89
N PHE A 163 1.74 4.56 18.90
CA PHE A 163 1.22 4.52 20.27
C PHE A 163 -0.18 5.13 20.38
N ALA A 164 -0.40 6.32 19.81
CA ALA A 164 -1.73 6.93 19.80
C ALA A 164 -2.76 6.09 19.02
N MET A 165 -2.35 5.47 17.91
CA MET A 165 -3.20 4.57 17.13
C MET A 165 -3.60 3.31 17.92
N ALA A 166 -2.75 2.81 18.81
CA ALA A 166 -3.05 1.63 19.64
C ALA A 166 -4.19 1.89 20.64
N ASP A 167 -4.35 3.14 21.08
CA ASP A 167 -5.41 3.58 21.99
C ASP A 167 -6.65 4.10 21.24
N SER A 168 -6.66 4.08 19.90
CA SER A 168 -7.78 4.58 19.11
C SER A 168 -9.05 3.74 19.28
N ALA A 169 -10.23 4.34 19.15
CA ALA A 169 -11.50 3.62 19.22
C ALA A 169 -11.76 2.73 17.98
N ASP A 170 -11.16 3.07 16.84
CA ASP A 170 -11.27 2.32 15.60
C ASP A 170 -10.44 1.02 15.62
N VAL A 171 -11.11 -0.12 15.38
CA VAL A 171 -10.50 -1.44 15.36
C VAL A 171 -9.41 -1.54 14.29
N LEU A 172 -9.65 -0.98 13.10
CA LEU A 172 -8.71 -1.08 11.98
C LEU A 172 -7.44 -0.27 12.24
N THR A 173 -7.57 0.86 12.92
CA THR A 173 -6.44 1.71 13.33
C THR A 173 -5.61 1.05 14.42
N ARG A 174 -6.26 0.46 15.43
CA ARG A 174 -5.56 -0.35 16.44
C ARG A 174 -4.85 -1.55 15.81
N GLU A 175 -5.51 -2.29 14.92
CA GLU A 175 -4.92 -3.44 14.24
C GLU A 175 -3.66 -3.04 13.46
N ALA A 176 -3.72 -1.92 12.71
CA ALA A 176 -2.55 -1.40 12.00
C ALA A 176 -1.40 -1.07 12.95
N ALA A 177 -1.68 -0.45 14.11
CA ALA A 177 -0.66 -0.17 15.12
C ALA A 177 0.01 -1.43 15.66
N PHE A 178 -0.77 -2.45 16.02
CA PHE A 178 -0.22 -3.72 16.51
C PHE A 178 0.60 -4.47 15.45
N ARG A 179 0.21 -4.38 14.17
CA ARG A 179 1.03 -4.93 13.07
C ARG A 179 2.36 -4.19 12.94
N VAL A 180 2.39 -2.86 13.06
CA VAL A 180 3.66 -2.10 13.09
C VAL A 180 4.51 -2.49 14.30
N PHE A 181 3.92 -2.65 15.49
CA PHE A 181 4.66 -3.14 16.66
C PHE A 181 5.24 -4.55 16.48
N ALA A 182 4.52 -5.44 15.80
CA ALA A 182 5.00 -6.78 15.49
C ALA A 182 6.17 -6.73 14.49
N GLY A 183 6.13 -5.83 13.52
CA GLY A 183 7.14 -5.68 12.49
C GLY A 183 8.37 -4.86 12.90
N CYS A 184 8.27 -4.03 13.93
CA CYS A 184 9.31 -3.10 14.36
C CYS A 184 9.80 -3.41 15.80
N PRO A 185 10.81 -4.29 15.97
CA PRO A 185 11.36 -4.64 17.29
C PRO A 185 11.90 -3.42 18.07
N ASN A 186 12.43 -2.44 17.35
CA ASN A 186 12.94 -1.16 17.85
C ASN A 186 11.87 -0.32 18.58
N LEU A 187 10.59 -0.45 18.21
CA LEU A 187 9.50 0.24 18.88
C LEU A 187 9.11 -0.46 20.20
N ARG A 188 9.26 -1.79 20.26
CA ARG A 188 8.89 -2.61 21.42
C ARG A 188 9.88 -2.47 22.59
N THR A 189 11.17 -2.31 22.31
CA THR A 189 12.22 -2.25 23.36
C THR A 189 12.07 -1.07 24.32
N ARG A 190 11.35 0.00 23.96
CA ARG A 190 11.07 1.14 24.87
C ARG A 190 9.63 1.19 25.40
N ALA A 191 8.71 0.36 24.91
CA ALA A 191 7.35 0.25 25.47
C ALA A 191 7.34 -0.17 26.96
N ARG A 192 8.29 -1.05 27.36
CA ARG A 192 8.47 -1.47 28.76
C ARG A 192 8.88 -0.33 29.71
N SER A 193 9.46 0.76 29.19
CA SER A 193 9.77 1.95 30.02
C SER A 193 8.55 2.83 30.25
N TRP A 194 7.65 2.91 29.26
CA TRP A 194 6.41 3.70 29.34
C TRP A 194 5.33 3.01 30.19
N ALA A 195 5.17 1.69 30.10
CA ALA A 195 4.26 0.95 30.99
C ALA A 195 4.62 1.15 32.47
N ARG A 196 5.91 1.08 32.80
CA ARG A 196 6.42 1.36 34.17
C ARG A 196 6.28 2.83 34.57
N ALA A 197 6.35 3.77 33.62
CA ALA A 197 6.14 5.19 33.90
C ALA A 197 4.64 5.50 34.14
N GLY A 198 3.74 4.89 33.38
CA GLY A 198 2.29 5.02 33.57
C GLY A 198 1.81 4.39 34.87
N GLU A 199 2.35 3.25 35.26
CA GLU A 199 2.07 2.60 36.55
C GLU A 199 2.61 3.41 37.73
N ARG A 200 3.80 4.03 37.60
CA ARG A 200 4.38 4.93 38.61
C ARG A 200 3.68 6.30 38.69
N ALA A 201 3.00 6.73 37.63
CA ALA A 201 2.15 7.92 37.66
C ALA A 201 0.80 7.60 38.32
N ARG A 202 0.21 6.44 38.02
CA ARG A 202 -1.04 5.97 38.61
C ARG A 202 -0.91 5.66 40.12
N GLY A 203 0.20 5.06 40.55
CA GLY A 203 0.49 4.83 41.97
C GLY A 203 0.81 6.09 42.80
N ARG A 204 1.00 7.25 42.16
CA ARG A 204 1.20 8.54 42.85
C ARG A 204 -0.09 9.33 43.05
N GLY A 205 -1.14 9.04 42.26
CA GLY A 205 -2.47 9.62 42.45
C GLY A 205 -3.21 9.04 43.66
N ASP A 206 -3.03 7.74 43.95
CA ASP A 206 -3.70 7.07 45.07
C ASP A 206 -3.11 7.42 46.45
N GLN A 207 -1.87 7.89 46.52
CA GLN A 207 -1.24 8.33 47.78
C GLN A 207 -1.71 9.72 48.22
N VAL A 208 -2.23 10.55 47.30
CA VAL A 208 -2.70 11.91 47.65
C VAL A 208 -4.09 11.89 48.28
N SER A 209 -4.96 10.93 47.91
CA SER A 209 -6.28 10.78 48.53
C SER A 209 -6.27 10.14 49.92
N ALA A 210 -5.17 9.52 50.36
CA ALA A 210 -5.07 8.90 51.68
C ALA A 210 -4.60 9.86 52.79
N GLY A 211 -4.18 11.10 52.44
CA GLY A 211 -3.60 12.07 53.37
C GLY A 211 -4.55 13.16 53.91
N GLU A 212 -5.79 13.24 53.41
CA GLU A 212 -6.68 14.40 53.63
C GLU A 212 -7.90 14.11 54.53
N LEU A 213 -7.79 13.14 55.45
CA LEU A 213 -8.86 12.77 56.40
C LEU A 213 -8.41 12.70 57.86
N GLY A 214 -7.35 13.44 58.22
CA GLY A 214 -6.86 13.45 59.60
C GLY A 214 -6.06 14.69 59.94
N ARG A 215 -6.72 15.85 60.04
CA ARG A 215 -6.34 16.97 60.91
C ARG A 215 -7.58 17.74 61.34
#